data_AF-A0A2E3QLG5-F1
#
_entry.id   AF-A0A2E3QLG5-F1
#
_cell.length_a   1.000
_cell.length_b   1.000
_cell.length_c   1.000
_cell.angle_alpha   90.00
_cell.angle_beta   90.00
_cell.angle_gamma   90.00
#
_symmetry.space_group_name_H-M   'P 1'
#
loop_
_entity.id
_entity.type
_entity.pdbx_description
1 polymer ?
#
loop_
_entity_poly.entity_id
_entity_poly.type
_entity_poly.pdbx_seq_one_letter_code
_entity_poly.pdbx_strand_id
1 'polypeptide(L)'
;MNLNKLKSAEANFLQMFPAGFEDEGLTEVRKRHNLIKMNLLALQVFQEENFLVADQFLKDLVKVISGSSMLSMFEKPRFRDMILSLNSSEKDLLTSYYRELFHGDQENAFEAIVDILAFHKMAKWSVVTIAMSYYSPESEVFVKPTTTKKIISELGLNLVYRARPTWNFYQTYREIVLEIKKNVSPSLSPNNAALTGFLMIVL
;
A
#
# COMPACT_ATOMS: atom_id res chain seq x y z
N MET A 1 15.26 -13.15 9.65
CA MET A 1 13.82 -13.20 9.98
C MET A 1 13.57 -14.37 10.92
N ASN A 2 12.77 -14.17 11.96
CA ASN A 2 12.39 -15.22 12.91
C ASN A 2 11.27 -16.11 12.34
N LEU A 3 11.64 -17.23 11.71
CA LEU A 3 10.69 -18.16 11.09
C LEU A 3 9.81 -18.89 12.09
N ASN A 4 10.32 -19.20 13.29
CA ASN A 4 9.53 -19.86 14.33
C ASN A 4 8.36 -18.98 14.76
N LYS A 5 8.62 -17.68 14.99
CA LYS A 5 7.57 -16.70 15.32
C LYS A 5 6.55 -16.56 14.19
N LEU A 6 7.00 -16.54 12.93
CA LEU A 6 6.11 -16.50 11.76
C LEU A 6 5.19 -17.74 11.70
N LYS A 7 5.73 -18.93 11.96
CA LYS A 7 4.93 -20.18 12.00
C LYS A 7 3.96 -20.22 13.16
N SER A 8 4.35 -19.71 14.33
CA SER A 8 3.41 -19.55 15.44
C SER A 8 2.29 -18.56 15.12
N ALA A 9 2.60 -17.45 14.45
CA ALA A 9 1.61 -16.48 14.00
C ALA A 9 0.61 -17.10 13.00
N GLU A 10 1.11 -17.84 12.02
CA GLU A 10 0.28 -18.62 11.08
C GLU A 10 -0.65 -19.60 11.81
N ALA A 11 -0.11 -20.41 12.73
CA ALA A 11 -0.90 -21.36 13.49
C ALA A 11 -1.97 -20.68 14.36
N ASN A 12 -1.63 -19.57 15.02
CA ASN A 12 -2.57 -18.79 15.83
C ASN A 12 -3.72 -18.23 14.97
N PHE A 13 -3.40 -17.73 13.77
CA PHE A 13 -4.42 -17.20 12.86
C PHE A 13 -5.38 -18.30 12.43
N LEU A 14 -4.86 -19.47 12.01
CA LEU A 14 -5.69 -20.59 11.58
C LEU A 14 -6.46 -21.25 12.72
N GLN A 15 -5.97 -21.14 13.96
CA GLN A 15 -6.73 -21.56 15.14
C GLN A 15 -7.93 -20.63 15.39
N MET A 16 -7.75 -19.32 15.19
CA MET A 16 -8.83 -18.33 15.32
C MET A 16 -9.82 -18.38 14.14
N PHE A 17 -9.30 -18.63 12.94
CA PHE A 17 -10.04 -18.63 11.68
C PHE A 17 -9.68 -19.89 10.86
N PRO A 18 -10.28 -21.05 11.14
CA PRO A 18 -9.95 -22.31 10.48
C PRO A 18 -10.08 -22.29 8.95
N ALA A 19 -11.02 -21.49 8.41
CA ALA A 19 -11.16 -21.29 6.97
C ALA A 19 -10.27 -20.15 6.40
N GLY A 20 -9.29 -19.66 7.18
CA GLY A 20 -8.44 -18.54 6.82
C GLY A 20 -9.26 -17.27 6.59
N PHE A 21 -8.98 -16.54 5.52
CA PHE A 21 -9.77 -15.35 5.17
C PHE A 21 -11.22 -15.66 4.76
N GLU A 22 -11.55 -16.92 4.46
CA GLU A 22 -12.91 -17.31 4.12
C GLU A 22 -13.83 -17.50 5.33
N ASP A 23 -13.27 -17.48 6.53
CA ASP A 23 -13.98 -17.69 7.78
C ASP A 23 -15.11 -16.68 8.02
N GLU A 24 -16.24 -17.15 8.57
CA GLU A 24 -17.42 -16.34 8.83
C GLU A 24 -17.10 -15.16 9.77
N GLY A 25 -16.17 -15.35 10.71
CA GLY A 25 -15.70 -14.31 11.63
C GLY A 25 -15.02 -13.11 10.94
N LEU A 26 -14.58 -13.27 9.69
CA LEU A 26 -13.94 -12.21 8.89
C LEU A 26 -14.87 -11.60 7.82
N THR A 27 -16.16 -11.96 7.81
CA THR A 27 -17.12 -11.47 6.81
C THR A 27 -17.22 -9.95 6.80
N GLU A 28 -17.34 -9.30 7.97
CA GLU A 28 -17.44 -7.84 8.04
C GLU A 28 -16.13 -7.14 7.64
N VAL A 29 -15.00 -7.77 7.93
CA VAL A 29 -13.67 -7.29 7.48
C VAL A 29 -13.59 -7.34 5.96
N ARG A 30 -13.99 -8.46 5.33
CA ARG A 30 -14.04 -8.60 3.87
C ARG A 30 -14.96 -7.60 3.20
N LYS A 31 -16.17 -7.39 3.75
CA LYS A 31 -17.12 -6.38 3.24
C LYS A 31 -16.56 -4.97 3.31
N ARG A 32 -15.88 -4.62 4.41
CA ARG A 32 -15.24 -3.31 4.61
C ARG A 32 -14.06 -3.09 3.66
N HIS A 33 -13.32 -4.14 3.35
CA HIS A 33 -12.13 -4.09 2.50
C HIS A 33 -12.43 -4.72 1.14
N ASN A 34 -13.20 -4.02 0.31
CA ASN A 34 -13.48 -4.44 -1.06
C ASN A 34 -12.26 -4.21 -1.97
N LEU A 35 -11.27 -5.09 -1.85
CA LEU A 35 -10.02 -5.03 -2.61
C LEU A 35 -10.28 -5.20 -4.12
N ILE A 36 -11.19 -6.09 -4.52
CA ILE A 36 -11.52 -6.32 -5.94
C ILE A 36 -11.93 -5.01 -6.61
N LYS A 37 -12.85 -4.25 -5.99
CA LYS A 37 -13.28 -2.95 -6.51
C LYS A 37 -12.13 -1.96 -6.62
N MET A 38 -11.26 -1.90 -5.61
CA MET A 38 -10.13 -0.97 -5.60
C MET A 38 -9.07 -1.33 -6.63
N ASN A 39 -8.82 -2.62 -6.85
CA ASN A 39 -7.88 -3.10 -7.86
C ASN A 39 -8.38 -2.79 -9.27
N LEU A 40 -9.67 -3.04 -9.56
CA LEU A 40 -10.29 -2.68 -10.83
C LEU A 40 -10.22 -1.17 -11.09
N LEU A 41 -10.51 -0.35 -10.07
CA LEU A 41 -10.38 1.10 -10.17
C LEU A 41 -8.93 1.52 -10.44
N ALA A 42 -7.95 0.94 -9.73
CA ALA A 42 -6.54 1.26 -9.95
C ALA A 42 -6.09 0.88 -11.37
N LEU A 43 -6.43 -0.31 -11.86
CA LEU A 43 -6.13 -0.73 -13.23
C LEU A 43 -6.74 0.19 -14.28
N GLN A 44 -7.95 0.70 -14.03
CA GLN A 44 -8.58 1.68 -14.92
C GLN A 44 -7.88 3.04 -14.86
N VAL A 45 -7.56 3.55 -13.68
CA VAL A 45 -7.00 4.91 -13.50
C VAL A 45 -5.56 5.01 -13.99
N PHE A 46 -4.74 3.98 -13.75
CA PHE A 46 -3.32 3.99 -14.07
C PHE A 46 -2.99 3.44 -15.47
N GLN A 47 -3.95 3.49 -16.42
CA GLN A 47 -3.65 3.23 -17.83
C GLN A 47 -2.82 4.36 -18.43
N GLU A 48 -1.96 4.03 -19.40
CA GLU A 48 -0.94 4.97 -19.91
C GLU A 48 -1.56 6.22 -20.55
N GLU A 49 -2.70 6.07 -21.22
CA GLU A 49 -3.46 7.16 -21.84
C GLU A 49 -4.04 8.17 -20.85
N ASN A 50 -4.31 7.77 -19.60
CA ASN A 50 -4.93 8.66 -18.62
C ASN A 50 -3.96 9.73 -18.13
N PHE A 51 -2.65 9.51 -18.25
CA PHE A 51 -1.63 10.48 -17.86
C PHE A 51 -1.52 11.66 -18.84
N LEU A 52 -2.19 11.61 -20.00
CA LEU A 52 -2.18 12.69 -20.99
C LEU A 52 -2.94 13.94 -20.54
N VAL A 53 -3.85 13.81 -19.56
CA VAL A 53 -4.67 14.92 -19.06
C VAL A 53 -4.52 15.00 -17.54
N ALA A 54 -3.55 15.80 -17.07
CA ALA A 54 -3.16 15.90 -15.67
C ALA A 54 -4.34 16.16 -14.71
N ASP A 55 -5.20 17.13 -15.02
CA ASP A 55 -6.36 17.44 -14.17
C ASP A 55 -7.31 16.24 -14.00
N GLN A 56 -7.56 15.49 -15.07
CA GLN A 56 -8.45 14.34 -15.02
C GLN A 56 -7.78 13.17 -14.27
N PHE A 57 -6.50 12.91 -14.54
CA PHE A 57 -5.72 11.90 -13.82
C PHE A 57 -5.70 12.18 -12.32
N LEU A 58 -5.35 13.40 -11.90
CA LEU A 58 -5.23 13.72 -10.48
C LEU A 58 -6.58 13.67 -9.76
N LYS A 59 -7.67 14.05 -10.44
CA LYS A 59 -9.03 13.85 -9.92
C LYS A 59 -9.34 12.37 -9.70
N ASP A 60 -8.90 11.50 -10.60
CA ASP A 60 -9.13 10.05 -10.49
C ASP A 60 -8.20 9.39 -9.46
N LEU A 61 -6.96 9.85 -9.34
CA LEU A 61 -6.05 9.48 -8.25
C LEU A 61 -6.67 9.81 -6.88
N VAL A 62 -7.29 10.99 -6.72
CA VAL A 62 -8.03 11.34 -5.50
C VAL A 62 -9.14 10.34 -5.21
N LYS A 63 -9.84 9.81 -6.23
CA LYS A 63 -10.86 8.77 -6.04
C LYS A 63 -10.26 7.46 -5.52
N VAL A 64 -9.11 7.04 -6.06
CA VAL A 64 -8.38 5.85 -5.58
C VAL A 64 -8.00 6.01 -4.10
N ILE A 65 -7.36 7.12 -3.75
CA ILE A 65 -6.93 7.41 -2.37
C ILE A 65 -8.15 7.52 -1.43
N SER A 66 -9.17 8.28 -1.82
CA SER A 66 -10.36 8.50 -0.98
C SER A 66 -11.21 7.24 -0.81
N GLY A 67 -11.23 6.37 -1.82
CA GLY A 67 -11.95 5.09 -1.80
C GLY A 67 -11.32 4.03 -0.90
N SER A 68 -10.02 4.15 -0.58
CA SER A 68 -9.33 3.16 0.23
C SER A 68 -9.89 3.08 1.66
N SER A 69 -10.36 1.92 2.10
CA SER A 69 -10.71 1.68 3.51
C SER A 69 -9.49 1.41 4.40
N MET A 70 -8.29 1.31 3.80
CA MET A 70 -7.02 1.09 4.51
C MET A 70 -6.30 2.40 4.91
N LEU A 71 -6.72 3.53 4.32
CA LEU A 71 -6.24 4.87 4.68
C LEU A 71 -7.06 5.51 5.82
N SER A 72 -6.40 6.37 6.59
CA SER A 72 -7.05 7.14 7.64
C SER A 72 -8.04 8.14 7.04
N MET A 73 -9.20 8.30 7.70
CA MET A 73 -10.20 9.30 7.32
C MET A 73 -9.66 10.73 7.34
N PHE A 74 -8.60 11.01 8.11
CA PHE A 74 -7.94 12.32 8.17
C PHE A 74 -6.97 12.56 7.01
N GLU A 75 -6.45 11.50 6.38
CA GLU A 75 -5.50 11.62 5.26
C GLU A 75 -6.21 11.98 3.96
N LYS A 76 -7.40 11.43 3.75
CA LYS A 76 -8.19 11.59 2.52
C LYS A 76 -8.53 13.04 2.18
N PRO A 77 -9.17 13.84 3.06
CA PRO A 77 -9.48 15.23 2.74
C PRO A 77 -8.21 16.06 2.55
N ARG A 78 -7.17 15.83 3.38
CA ARG A 78 -5.90 16.56 3.24
C ARG A 78 -5.20 16.28 1.91
N PHE A 79 -5.23 15.03 1.43
CA PHE A 79 -4.69 14.68 0.12
C PHE A 79 -5.49 15.34 -1.01
N ARG A 80 -6.82 15.27 -0.96
CA ARG A 80 -7.68 15.96 -1.94
C ARG A 80 -7.39 17.46 -1.96
N ASP A 81 -7.37 18.10 -0.81
CA ASP A 81 -7.19 19.55 -0.70
C ASP A 81 -5.80 19.97 -1.18
N MET A 82 -4.77 19.15 -0.93
CA MET A 82 -3.44 19.33 -1.54
C MET A 82 -3.51 19.31 -3.07
N ILE A 83 -4.12 18.28 -3.67
CA ILE A 83 -4.24 18.17 -5.13
C ILE A 83 -4.97 19.38 -5.73
N LEU A 84 -6.00 19.89 -5.04
CA LEU A 84 -6.74 21.08 -5.46
C LEU A 84 -5.92 22.36 -5.35
N SER A 85 -4.91 22.40 -4.48
CA SER A 85 -4.03 23.56 -4.30
C SER A 85 -2.88 23.66 -5.31
N LEU A 86 -2.62 22.60 -6.09
CA LEU A 86 -1.53 22.57 -7.06
C LEU A 86 -1.81 23.52 -8.24
N ASN A 87 -0.77 24.22 -8.67
CA ASN A 87 -0.81 24.97 -9.93
C ASN A 87 -0.63 24.04 -11.14
N SER A 88 -0.83 24.55 -12.36
CA SER A 88 -0.75 23.73 -13.59
C SER A 88 0.59 23.01 -13.75
N SER A 89 1.71 23.69 -13.52
CA SER A 89 3.04 23.08 -13.65
C SER A 89 3.28 21.98 -12.62
N GLU A 90 2.83 22.16 -11.37
CA GLU A 90 2.90 21.13 -10.33
C GLU A 90 2.04 19.91 -10.68
N LYS A 91 0.86 20.13 -11.27
CA LYS A 91 -0.03 19.04 -11.70
C LYS A 91 0.59 18.21 -12.82
N ASP A 92 1.15 18.87 -13.83
CA ASP A 92 1.82 18.18 -14.95
C ASP A 92 3.02 17.39 -14.45
N LEU A 93 3.83 18.00 -13.57
CA LEU A 93 4.99 17.35 -12.98
C LEU A 93 4.60 16.12 -12.14
N LEU A 94 3.64 16.27 -11.22
CA LEU A 94 3.18 15.16 -10.40
C LEU A 94 2.56 14.03 -11.24
N THR A 95 1.81 14.38 -12.29
CA THR A 95 1.25 13.40 -13.23
C THR A 95 2.35 12.63 -13.96
N SER A 96 3.40 13.33 -14.42
CA SER A 96 4.55 12.70 -15.07
C SER A 96 5.28 11.72 -14.15
N TYR A 97 5.48 12.07 -12.87
CA TYR A 97 6.08 11.14 -11.91
C TYR A 97 5.19 9.95 -11.61
N TYR A 98 3.88 10.12 -11.51
CA TYR A 98 2.99 8.96 -11.38
C TYR A 98 3.02 8.08 -12.63
N ARG A 99 3.15 8.63 -13.83
CA ARG A 99 3.34 7.81 -15.05
C ARG A 99 4.59 6.95 -14.93
N GLU A 100 5.73 7.55 -14.56
CA GLU A 100 6.98 6.82 -14.35
C GLU A 100 6.89 5.80 -13.21
N LEU A 101 6.15 6.09 -12.13
CA LEU A 101 5.95 5.16 -11.01
C LEU A 101 5.29 3.84 -11.45
N PHE A 102 4.37 3.91 -12.41
CA PHE A 102 3.61 2.75 -12.87
C PHE A 102 4.14 2.12 -14.16
N HIS A 103 4.80 2.90 -15.03
CA HIS A 103 5.17 2.47 -16.39
C HIS A 103 6.64 2.72 -16.77
N GLY A 104 7.46 3.23 -15.84
CA GLY A 104 8.83 3.64 -16.13
C GLY A 104 9.77 3.44 -14.95
N ASP A 105 10.58 4.46 -14.66
CA ASP A 105 11.55 4.41 -13.57
C ASP A 105 10.87 4.59 -12.20
N GLN A 106 10.47 3.45 -11.63
CA GLN A 106 9.73 3.40 -10.37
C GLN A 106 10.49 4.02 -9.18
N GLU A 107 11.81 3.88 -9.13
CA GLU A 107 12.64 4.38 -8.03
C GLU A 107 12.68 5.91 -8.02
N ASN A 108 13.09 6.50 -9.14
CA ASN A 108 13.20 7.95 -9.27
C ASN A 108 11.82 8.62 -9.13
N ALA A 109 10.79 8.00 -9.71
CA ALA A 109 9.42 8.46 -9.57
C ALA A 109 8.93 8.45 -8.11
N PHE A 110 9.22 7.37 -7.37
CA PHE A 110 8.83 7.25 -5.96
C PHE A 110 9.43 8.39 -5.12
N GLU A 111 10.74 8.62 -5.22
CA GLU A 111 11.41 9.66 -4.46
C GLU A 111 10.90 11.06 -4.86
N ALA A 112 10.70 11.31 -6.16
CA ALA A 112 10.17 12.58 -6.64
C ALA A 112 8.73 12.86 -6.15
N ILE A 113 7.87 11.84 -6.12
CA ILE A 113 6.52 11.95 -5.52
C ILE A 113 6.63 12.24 -4.02
N VAL A 114 7.53 11.56 -3.30
CA VAL A 114 7.75 11.81 -1.87
C VAL A 114 8.15 13.25 -1.63
N ASP A 115 9.01 13.82 -2.46
CA ASP A 115 9.48 15.21 -2.33
C ASP A 115 8.36 16.23 -2.54
N ILE A 116 7.54 16.07 -3.58
CA ILE A 116 6.35 16.91 -3.78
C ILE A 116 5.40 16.79 -2.59
N LEU A 117 5.08 15.56 -2.18
CA LEU A 117 4.19 15.35 -1.04
C LEU A 117 4.77 15.90 0.26
N ALA A 118 6.09 15.88 0.45
CA ALA A 118 6.76 16.40 1.63
C ALA A 118 6.62 17.93 1.72
N PHE A 119 6.77 18.62 0.59
CA PHE A 119 6.55 20.06 0.49
C PHE A 119 5.15 20.45 0.99
N HIS A 120 4.13 19.66 0.67
CA HIS A 120 2.76 19.84 1.13
C HIS A 120 2.42 19.14 2.47
N LYS A 121 3.42 18.63 3.21
CA LYS A 121 3.24 17.92 4.49
C LYS A 121 2.32 16.68 4.40
N MET A 122 2.37 16.00 3.26
CA MET A 122 1.59 14.82 2.89
C MET A 122 2.45 13.58 2.55
N ALA A 123 3.78 13.66 2.70
CA ALA A 123 4.67 12.51 2.54
C ALA A 123 4.46 11.47 3.65
N LYS A 124 3.50 10.57 3.41
CA LYS A 124 3.13 9.47 4.31
C LYS A 124 3.20 8.15 3.56
N TRP A 125 3.76 7.14 4.21
CA TRP A 125 3.88 5.79 3.67
C TRP A 125 2.57 5.25 3.10
N SER A 126 1.48 5.44 3.85
CA SER A 126 0.14 5.01 3.49
C SER A 126 -0.32 5.64 2.17
N VAL A 127 -0.14 6.96 2.02
CA VAL A 127 -0.56 7.72 0.83
C VAL A 127 0.26 7.33 -0.40
N VAL A 128 1.57 7.15 -0.24
CA VAL A 128 2.48 6.84 -1.36
C VAL A 128 2.26 5.42 -1.89
N THR A 129 2.06 4.44 -0.99
CA THR A 129 2.11 3.02 -1.37
C THR A 129 0.75 2.39 -1.67
N ILE A 130 -0.37 3.01 -1.24
CA ILE A 130 -1.69 2.39 -1.37
C ILE A 130 -2.09 2.16 -2.83
N ALA A 131 -1.81 3.13 -3.71
CA ALA A 131 -2.16 3.03 -5.13
C ALA A 131 -1.38 1.91 -5.82
N MET A 132 -0.08 1.80 -5.54
CA MET A 132 0.79 0.71 -6.01
C MET A 132 0.23 -0.65 -5.58
N SER A 133 -0.15 -0.79 -4.30
CA SER A 133 -0.70 -2.04 -3.76
C SER A 133 -2.03 -2.46 -4.39
N TYR A 134 -2.85 -1.52 -4.88
CA TYR A 134 -4.07 -1.84 -5.61
C TYR A 134 -3.82 -2.17 -7.08
N TYR A 135 -2.87 -1.47 -7.70
CA TYR A 135 -2.52 -1.67 -9.10
C TYR A 135 -1.85 -3.02 -9.33
N SER A 136 -0.94 -3.44 -8.44
CA SER A 136 -0.19 -4.69 -8.55
C SER A 136 -0.14 -5.44 -7.21
N PRO A 137 -1.27 -6.04 -6.79
CA PRO A 137 -1.48 -6.57 -5.44
C PRO A 137 -0.62 -7.78 -5.05
N GLU A 138 -0.01 -8.45 -6.04
CA GLU A 138 0.85 -9.61 -5.81
C GLU A 138 2.33 -9.25 -5.67
N SER A 139 2.77 -8.14 -6.27
CA SER A 139 4.16 -7.69 -6.26
C SER A 139 4.39 -6.49 -5.35
N GLU A 140 3.45 -5.54 -5.28
CA GLU A 140 3.56 -4.32 -4.48
C GLU A 140 2.99 -4.49 -3.07
N VAL A 141 3.43 -3.63 -2.15
CA VAL A 141 3.09 -3.74 -0.72
C VAL A 141 2.53 -2.43 -0.16
N PHE A 142 1.51 -2.54 0.67
CA PHE A 142 1.00 -1.39 1.42
C PHE A 142 1.80 -1.20 2.71
N VAL A 143 2.41 -0.04 2.90
CA VAL A 143 3.18 0.29 4.10
C VAL A 143 2.30 1.06 5.09
N LYS A 144 1.75 0.34 6.07
CA LYS A 144 1.01 0.93 7.19
C LYS A 144 1.93 1.07 8.41
N PRO A 145 2.17 2.29 8.94
CA PRO A 145 3.19 2.53 9.96
C PRO A 145 3.15 1.58 11.16
N THR A 146 1.97 1.36 11.76
CA THR A 146 1.83 0.52 12.96
C THR A 146 2.10 -0.94 12.66
N THR A 147 1.53 -1.45 11.56
CA THR A 147 1.69 -2.86 11.14
C THR A 147 3.13 -3.14 10.73
N THR A 148 3.74 -2.26 9.91
CA THR A 148 5.12 -2.39 9.47
C THR A 148 6.09 -2.41 10.65
N LYS A 149 5.94 -1.48 11.61
CA LYS A 149 6.77 -1.47 12.83
C LYS A 149 6.64 -2.78 13.62
N LYS A 150 5.42 -3.30 13.76
CA LYS A 150 5.14 -4.54 14.48
C LYS A 150 5.77 -5.75 13.81
N ILE A 151 5.67 -5.85 12.48
CA ILE A 151 6.31 -6.90 11.69
C ILE A 151 7.84 -6.84 11.87
N ILE A 152 8.43 -5.65 11.79
CA ILE A 152 9.87 -5.44 11.99
C ILE A 152 10.32 -5.93 13.37
N SER A 153 9.64 -5.51 14.44
CA SER A 153 10.04 -5.88 15.81
C SER A 153 9.81 -7.36 16.10
N GLU A 154 8.62 -7.89 15.81
CA GLU A 154 8.23 -9.25 16.21
C GLU A 154 8.96 -10.32 15.39
N LEU A 155 9.27 -10.06 14.12
CA LEU A 155 10.02 -11.00 13.28
C LEU A 155 11.53 -10.77 13.32
N GLY A 156 12.01 -9.83 14.15
CA GLY A 156 13.44 -9.52 14.32
C GLY A 156 14.12 -9.13 13.01
N LEU A 157 13.51 -8.21 12.26
CA LEU A 157 14.04 -7.75 10.98
C LEU A 157 15.08 -6.65 11.20
N ASN A 158 16.20 -6.72 10.51
CA ASN A 158 17.22 -5.66 10.51
C ASN A 158 16.80 -4.52 9.57
N LEU A 159 15.70 -3.83 9.89
CA LEU A 159 15.15 -2.75 9.08
C LEU A 159 14.71 -1.59 10.00
N VAL A 160 15.17 -0.38 9.71
CA VAL A 160 14.87 0.80 10.53
C VAL A 160 13.75 1.61 9.91
N TYR A 161 12.58 1.60 10.55
CA TYR A 161 11.45 2.42 10.12
C TYR A 161 11.71 3.91 10.34
N ARG A 162 11.47 4.73 9.32
CA ARG A 162 11.43 6.19 9.39
C ARG A 162 10.09 6.71 8.88
N ALA A 163 9.65 7.86 9.41
CA ALA A 163 8.33 8.40 9.08
C ALA A 163 8.23 8.90 7.63
N ARG A 164 9.28 9.55 7.11
CA ARG A 164 9.37 9.95 5.70
C ARG A 164 9.60 8.69 4.84
N PRO A 165 8.80 8.47 3.80
CA PRO A 165 9.04 7.38 2.86
C PRO A 165 10.36 7.54 2.13
N THR A 166 10.97 6.41 1.76
CA THR A 166 12.17 6.33 0.93
C THR A 166 12.08 5.06 0.10
N TRP A 167 12.53 5.09 -1.14
CA TRP A 167 12.54 3.94 -2.02
C TRP A 167 13.32 2.76 -1.44
N ASN A 168 14.53 3.02 -0.92
CA ASN A 168 15.37 1.97 -0.34
C ASN A 168 14.64 1.16 0.75
N PHE A 169 13.97 1.84 1.70
CA PHE A 169 13.15 1.13 2.70
C PHE A 169 11.99 0.38 2.04
N TYR A 170 11.30 1.00 1.09
CA TYR A 170 10.15 0.38 0.41
C TYR A 170 10.55 -0.93 -0.27
N GLN A 171 11.61 -0.90 -1.06
CA GLN A 171 12.12 -2.06 -1.79
C GLN A 171 12.51 -3.18 -0.83
N THR A 172 13.33 -2.90 0.19
CA THR A 172 13.74 -3.92 1.17
C THR A 172 12.53 -4.50 1.91
N TYR A 173 11.56 -3.66 2.30
CA TYR A 173 10.36 -4.14 2.96
C TYR A 173 9.48 -4.99 2.03
N ARG A 174 9.36 -4.61 0.75
CA ARG A 174 8.66 -5.36 -0.29
C ARG A 174 9.27 -6.76 -0.45
N GLU A 175 10.59 -6.85 -0.57
CA GLU A 175 11.32 -8.12 -0.66
C GLU A 175 11.08 -9.01 0.57
N ILE A 176 11.08 -8.43 1.78
CA ILE A 176 10.78 -9.17 3.01
C ILE A 176 9.35 -9.70 3.02
N VAL A 177 8.36 -8.89 2.62
CA VAL A 177 6.96 -9.33 2.56
C VAL A 177 6.78 -10.46 1.54
N LEU A 178 7.43 -10.37 0.38
CA LEU A 178 7.43 -11.43 -0.62
C LEU A 178 8.14 -12.70 -0.12
N GLU A 179 9.17 -12.57 0.71
CA GLU A 179 9.80 -13.71 1.35
C GLU A 179 8.90 -14.34 2.43
N ILE A 180 8.21 -13.53 3.23
CA ILE A 180 7.19 -14.03 4.17
C ILE A 180 6.10 -14.81 3.41
N LYS A 181 5.65 -14.30 2.25
CA LYS A 181 4.64 -14.95 1.39
C LYS A 181 5.01 -16.39 1.04
N LYS A 182 6.28 -16.66 0.74
CA LYS A 182 6.78 -18.01 0.42
C LYS A 182 6.79 -18.96 1.61
N ASN A 183 6.79 -18.41 2.83
CA ASN A 183 6.95 -19.15 4.07
C ASN A 183 5.63 -19.34 4.84
N VAL A 184 4.49 -18.94 4.29
CA VAL A 184 3.15 -19.15 4.87
C VAL A 184 2.24 -19.87 3.90
N SER A 185 1.15 -20.44 4.40
CA SER A 185 0.10 -21.09 3.60
C SER A 185 -0.45 -20.11 2.56
N PRO A 186 -0.64 -20.54 1.30
CA PRO A 186 -1.28 -19.73 0.25
C PRO A 186 -2.65 -19.19 0.66
N SER A 187 -3.39 -19.89 1.53
CA SER A 187 -4.69 -19.44 2.05
C SER A 187 -4.61 -18.15 2.87
N LEU A 188 -3.44 -17.80 3.42
CA LEU A 188 -3.20 -16.57 4.18
C LEU A 188 -2.51 -15.48 3.35
N SER A 189 -2.21 -15.76 2.08
CA SER A 189 -1.48 -14.85 1.21
C SER A 189 -2.06 -14.71 -0.20
N PRO A 190 -3.39 -14.58 -0.39
CA PRO A 190 -3.98 -14.38 -1.72
C PRO A 190 -3.50 -13.09 -2.39
N ASN A 191 -3.07 -12.10 -1.60
CA ASN A 191 -2.35 -10.91 -2.04
C ASN A 191 -1.55 -10.32 -0.86
N ASN A 192 -0.70 -9.32 -1.13
CA ASN A 192 0.18 -8.76 -0.10
C ASN A 192 -0.59 -7.93 0.96
N ALA A 193 -1.74 -7.37 0.61
CA ALA A 193 -2.61 -6.68 1.58
C ALA A 193 -3.25 -7.67 2.58
N ALA A 194 -3.71 -8.83 2.11
CA ALA A 194 -4.20 -9.91 2.96
C ALA A 194 -3.08 -10.46 3.85
N LEU A 195 -1.90 -10.73 3.29
CA LEU A 195 -0.74 -11.22 4.05
C LEU A 195 -0.37 -10.29 5.21
N THR A 196 -0.22 -8.99 4.94
CA THR A 196 0.10 -8.01 5.99
C THR A 196 -1.08 -7.76 6.95
N GLY A 197 -2.32 -7.95 6.48
CA GLY A 197 -3.53 -7.93 7.32
C GLY A 197 -3.60 -9.10 8.30
N PHE A 198 -3.23 -10.31 7.88
CA PHE A 198 -3.10 -11.47 8.76
C PHE A 198 -2.06 -11.18 9.85
N LEU A 199 -0.85 -10.74 9.46
CA LEU A 199 0.22 -10.43 10.42
C LEU A 199 -0.19 -9.33 11.40
N MET A 200 -0.98 -8.34 10.97
CA MET A 200 -1.51 -7.30 11.85
C MET A 200 -2.41 -7.86 12.97
N ILE A 201 -3.11 -8.97 12.73
CA ILE A 201 -4.05 -9.56 13.69
C ILE A 201 -3.32 -10.39 14.76
N VAL A 202 -2.25 -11.10 14.38
CA VAL A 202 -1.64 -12.13 15.24
C VAL A 202 -0.24 -11.85 15.77
N LEU A 203 0.52 -10.97 15.12
CA LEU A 203 1.67 -10.33 15.76
C LEU A 203 1.09 -9.26 16.65
#